data_AF-A0A160T6F6-F1
#
_entry.id   AF-A0A160T6F6-F1
#
_cell.length_a   1.000
_cell.length_b   1.000
_cell.length_c   1.000
_cell.angle_alpha   90.00
_cell.angle_beta   90.00
_cell.angle_gamma   90.00
#
_symmetry.space_group_name_H-M   'P 1'
#
loop_
_entity.id
_entity.type
_entity.pdbx_description
1 polymer ?
#
loop_
_entity_poly.entity_id
_entity_poly.type
_entity_poly.pdbx_seq_one_letter_code
_entity_poly.pdbx_strand_id
1 'polypeptide(L)'
;MRKKVLVGLVGLFVLGLLALAWPAGRVAAEADRAPVRMRFNKADPDGDYVWNGRVSGGITGQLETRLLDAQQDGDILYVVFEWDVDSIRPRRSFVATLEGTLNLVTGAVVMDGVVTEGYLLGAQVHEEGQLINAENSRFKGTIEITP
;
A
#
# COMPACT_ATOMS: atom_id res chain seq x y z
N MET A 1 33.95 -86.06 11.11
CA MET A 1 33.34 -86.96 10.10
C MET A 1 31.99 -86.38 9.68
N ARG A 2 31.87 -85.88 8.43
CA ARG A 2 30.96 -86.40 7.36
C ARG A 2 29.47 -86.32 7.73
N LYS A 3 28.56 -85.58 7.05
CA LYS A 3 28.32 -85.42 5.61
C LYS A 3 27.19 -84.38 5.33
N LYS A 4 27.34 -83.64 4.20
CA LYS A 4 26.36 -83.28 3.11
C LYS A 4 25.07 -82.50 3.46
N VAL A 5 24.89 -81.24 3.03
CA VAL A 5 24.52 -80.66 1.69
C VAL A 5 23.07 -80.94 1.23
N LEU A 6 22.25 -79.87 1.09
CA LEU A 6 21.39 -79.50 -0.09
C LEU A 6 20.65 -78.16 0.19
N VAL A 7 20.92 -77.06 -0.53
CA VAL A 7 20.21 -76.44 -1.70
C VAL A 7 18.81 -75.87 -1.46
N GLY A 8 18.62 -74.61 -1.91
CA GLY A 8 17.34 -73.91 -2.13
C GLY A 8 17.32 -72.56 -1.38
N LEU A 9 17.09 -71.38 -1.94
CA LEU A 9 16.42 -70.99 -3.18
C LEU A 9 16.89 -69.58 -3.59
N VAL A 10 16.81 -69.32 -4.89
CA VAL A 10 17.01 -68.03 -5.57
C VAL A 10 15.98 -66.99 -5.10
N GLY A 11 16.40 -65.71 -5.02
CA GLY A 11 15.52 -64.57 -4.78
C GLY A 11 16.19 -63.24 -5.07
N LEU A 12 16.39 -62.94 -6.36
CA LEU A 12 16.77 -61.62 -6.86
C LEU A 12 15.54 -60.68 -6.73
N PHE A 13 15.63 -59.59 -5.98
CA PHE A 13 14.70 -58.47 -6.08
C PHE A 13 15.48 -57.16 -6.17
N VAL A 14 15.59 -56.67 -7.41
CA VAL A 14 15.89 -55.28 -7.75
C VAL A 14 14.57 -54.50 -7.67
N LEU A 15 14.69 -53.19 -7.40
CA LEU A 15 13.73 -52.10 -7.56
C LEU A 15 13.07 -51.53 -6.29
N GLY A 16 13.42 -50.28 -6.02
CA GLY A 16 12.76 -49.39 -5.08
C GLY A 16 13.37 -47.98 -5.04
N LEU A 17 13.78 -47.43 -6.19
CA LEU A 17 14.10 -46.01 -6.38
C LEU A 17 12.79 -45.24 -6.51
N LEU A 18 12.54 -44.27 -5.63
CA LEU A 18 11.89 -42.98 -5.92
C LEU A 18 11.73 -42.17 -4.62
N ALA A 19 12.79 -41.44 -4.25
CA ALA A 19 12.67 -40.33 -3.32
C ALA A 19 12.06 -39.14 -4.07
N LEU A 20 10.74 -38.97 -4.00
CA LEU A 20 10.08 -37.74 -4.43
C LEU A 20 10.28 -36.68 -3.34
N ALA A 21 11.45 -36.04 -3.36
CA ALA A 21 11.64 -34.77 -2.68
C ALA A 21 10.82 -33.72 -3.42
N TRP A 22 9.65 -33.37 -2.87
CA TRP A 22 8.86 -32.24 -3.35
C TRP A 22 9.57 -30.96 -2.86
N PRO A 23 10.16 -30.13 -3.74
CA PRO A 23 10.42 -28.77 -3.31
C PRO A 23 9.04 -28.12 -3.29
N ALA A 24 8.50 -27.90 -2.09
CA ALA A 24 7.44 -26.93 -1.90
C ALA A 24 8.05 -25.56 -2.22
N GLY A 25 8.15 -25.26 -3.51
CA GLY A 25 8.51 -23.94 -4.01
C GLY A 25 7.49 -22.98 -3.44
N ARG A 26 7.92 -22.17 -2.46
CA ARG A 26 7.21 -20.95 -2.13
C ARG A 26 7.26 -20.10 -3.41
N VAL A 27 6.18 -20.13 -4.17
CA VAL A 27 5.91 -19.08 -5.13
C VAL A 27 5.72 -17.84 -4.27
N ALA A 28 6.79 -17.04 -4.12
CA ALA A 28 6.61 -15.67 -3.68
C ALA A 28 5.65 -15.06 -4.70
N ALA A 29 4.42 -14.75 -4.26
CA ALA A 29 3.53 -13.96 -5.09
C ALA A 29 4.31 -12.70 -5.41
N GLU A 30 4.62 -12.50 -6.68
CA GLU A 30 5.18 -11.26 -7.19
C GLU A 30 4.11 -10.22 -6.89
N ALA A 31 4.25 -9.53 -5.75
CA ALA A 31 3.38 -8.44 -5.39
C ALA A 31 3.38 -7.50 -6.60
N ASP A 32 2.19 -7.22 -7.13
CA ASP A 32 2.03 -6.35 -8.28
C ASP A 32 2.77 -5.04 -7.99
N ARG A 33 3.97 -4.88 -8.60
CA ARG A 33 4.87 -3.74 -8.37
C ARG A 33 4.42 -2.50 -9.14
N ALA A 34 3.30 -2.58 -9.84
CA ALA A 34 2.76 -1.44 -10.55
C ALA A 34 2.31 -0.36 -9.55
N PRO A 35 2.66 0.92 -9.79
CA PRO A 35 2.16 2.00 -8.97
C PRO A 35 0.64 2.06 -8.94
N VAL A 36 0.05 2.25 -7.75
CA VAL A 36 -1.38 2.44 -7.57
C VAL A 36 -1.70 3.92 -7.69
N ARG A 37 -2.51 4.28 -8.68
CA ARG A 37 -2.92 5.67 -8.92
C ARG A 37 -4.36 5.93 -8.52
N MET A 38 -4.59 7.01 -7.79
CA MET A 38 -5.91 7.44 -7.34
C MET A 38 -6.13 8.92 -7.65
N ARG A 39 -7.39 9.32 -7.73
CA ARG A 39 -7.84 10.71 -7.69
C ARG A 39 -8.58 10.95 -6.38
N PHE A 40 -8.40 12.11 -5.77
CA PHE A 40 -9.14 12.51 -4.58
C PHE A 40 -9.94 13.79 -4.79
N ASN A 41 -10.96 13.96 -3.96
CA ASN A 41 -11.75 15.18 -3.81
C ASN A 41 -12.19 15.27 -2.36
N LYS A 42 -11.72 16.29 -1.63
CA LYS A 42 -11.93 16.44 -0.18
C LYS A 42 -12.18 17.90 0.17
N ALA A 43 -12.87 18.15 1.28
CA ALA A 43 -13.19 19.49 1.78
C ALA A 43 -13.21 19.51 3.30
N ASP A 44 -12.89 20.65 3.87
CA ASP A 44 -13.08 20.99 5.29
C ASP A 44 -14.02 22.21 5.34
N PRO A 45 -15.35 21.98 5.29
CA PRO A 45 -16.32 23.06 5.34
C PRO A 45 -16.47 23.68 6.74
N ASP A 46 -16.04 22.97 7.78
CA ASP A 46 -16.26 23.35 9.17
C ASP A 46 -15.03 24.09 9.77
N GLY A 47 -13.89 24.04 9.08
CA GLY A 47 -12.64 24.67 9.49
C GLY A 47 -12.00 23.98 10.70
N ASP A 48 -12.24 22.68 10.86
CA ASP A 48 -11.77 21.88 12.00
C ASP A 48 -10.42 21.18 11.73
N TYR A 49 -9.81 21.47 10.59
CA TYR A 49 -8.56 20.87 10.12
C TYR A 49 -8.68 19.36 9.82
N VAL A 50 -9.91 18.92 9.49
CA VAL A 50 -10.20 17.57 9.01
C VAL A 50 -10.91 17.65 7.67
N TRP A 51 -10.24 17.18 6.61
CA TRP A 51 -10.81 17.15 5.28
C TRP A 51 -11.43 15.80 5.00
N ASN A 52 -12.72 15.81 4.69
CA ASN A 52 -13.50 14.63 4.35
C ASN A 52 -13.78 14.57 2.86
N GLY A 53 -13.72 13.37 2.28
CA GLY A 53 -13.78 13.20 0.84
C GLY A 53 -13.84 11.77 0.37
N ARG A 54 -13.44 11.57 -0.89
CA ARG A 54 -13.38 10.26 -1.54
C ARG A 54 -12.13 10.12 -2.38
N VAL A 55 -11.66 8.88 -2.48
CA VAL A 55 -10.71 8.44 -3.51
C VAL A 55 -11.39 7.58 -4.57
N SER A 56 -10.85 7.59 -5.78
CA SER A 56 -11.28 6.74 -6.90
C SER A 56 -10.09 6.38 -7.81
N GLY A 57 -10.17 5.24 -8.50
CA GLY A 57 -9.11 4.76 -9.39
C GLY A 57 -8.63 3.38 -8.94
N GLY A 58 -7.31 3.23 -8.71
CA GLY A 58 -6.72 1.98 -8.23
C GLY A 58 -7.29 1.50 -6.89
N ILE A 59 -7.71 2.45 -6.03
CA ILE A 59 -8.50 2.22 -4.83
C ILE A 59 -9.68 3.20 -4.87
N THR A 60 -10.85 2.73 -4.45
CA THR A 60 -12.07 3.53 -4.30
C THR A 60 -12.55 3.41 -2.87
N GLY A 61 -12.92 4.54 -2.25
CA GLY A 61 -13.19 4.60 -0.82
C GLY A 61 -13.57 5.98 -0.32
N GLN A 62 -13.80 6.08 0.98
CA GLN A 62 -13.80 7.35 1.70
C GLN A 62 -12.37 7.80 1.95
N LEU A 63 -12.21 9.10 2.21
CA LEU A 63 -10.95 9.70 2.59
C LEU A 63 -11.21 10.67 3.74
N GLU A 64 -10.45 10.52 4.81
CA GLU A 64 -10.28 11.53 5.85
C GLU A 64 -8.81 11.95 5.87
N THR A 65 -8.53 13.25 5.96
CA THR A 65 -7.16 13.73 6.19
C THR A 65 -7.13 14.72 7.32
N ARG A 66 -6.25 14.50 8.30
CA ARG A 66 -6.12 15.31 9.51
C ARG A 66 -4.78 16.03 9.51
N LEU A 67 -4.82 17.35 9.71
CA LEU A 67 -3.59 18.13 9.86
C LEU A 67 -2.93 17.79 11.19
N LEU A 68 -1.66 17.39 11.15
CA LEU A 68 -0.87 17.06 12.33
C LEU A 68 0.04 18.22 12.74
N ASP A 69 0.63 18.90 11.75
CA ASP A 69 1.50 20.05 11.96
C ASP A 69 1.44 21.01 10.78
N ALA A 70 1.68 22.28 11.05
CA ALA A 70 1.74 23.32 10.03
C ALA A 70 2.68 24.46 10.41
N GLN A 71 3.54 24.84 9.48
CA GLN A 71 4.42 26.00 9.59
C GLN A 71 4.32 26.85 8.33
N GLN A 72 4.03 28.13 8.48
CA GLN A 72 3.99 29.06 7.35
C GLN A 72 5.31 29.81 7.19
N ASP A 73 5.78 29.93 5.95
CA ASP A 73 6.87 30.81 5.53
C ASP A 73 6.45 31.57 4.26
N GLY A 74 6.15 32.86 4.43
CA GLY A 74 5.60 33.71 3.38
C GLY A 74 4.31 33.11 2.78
N ASP A 75 4.36 32.86 1.47
CA ASP A 75 3.25 32.29 0.69
C ASP A 75 3.22 30.75 0.68
N ILE A 76 4.11 30.10 1.42
CA ILE A 76 4.21 28.64 1.49
C ILE A 76 3.80 28.16 2.88
N LEU A 77 2.89 27.20 2.92
CA LEU A 77 2.53 26.47 4.13
C LEU A 77 3.15 25.08 4.06
N TYR A 78 4.09 24.80 4.95
CA TYR A 78 4.61 23.46 5.19
C TYR A 78 3.64 22.72 6.09
N VAL A 79 3.27 21.49 5.71
CA VAL A 79 2.22 20.73 6.37
C VAL A 79 2.64 19.28 6.57
N VAL A 80 2.11 18.68 7.63
CA VAL A 80 2.12 17.23 7.86
C VAL A 80 0.68 16.77 8.04
N PHE A 81 0.30 15.73 7.31
CA PHE A 81 -1.05 15.16 7.32
C PHE A 81 -1.01 13.66 7.61
N GLU A 82 -2.00 13.20 8.37
CA GLU A 82 -2.42 11.81 8.37
C GLU A 82 -3.55 11.64 7.34
N TRP A 83 -3.45 10.61 6.51
CA TRP A 83 -4.45 10.22 5.53
C TRP A 83 -5.01 8.86 5.90
N ASP A 84 -6.31 8.78 6.15
CA ASP A 84 -7.05 7.53 6.34
C ASP A 84 -7.93 7.25 5.12
N VAL A 85 -7.64 6.16 4.41
CA VAL A 85 -8.39 5.71 3.24
C VAL A 85 -9.16 4.45 3.60
N ASP A 86 -10.48 4.60 3.79
CA ASP A 86 -11.39 3.48 3.96
C ASP A 86 -11.91 2.98 2.61
N SER A 87 -11.32 1.90 2.11
CA SER A 87 -11.69 1.31 0.83
C SER A 87 -12.96 0.48 0.90
N ILE A 88 -13.76 0.53 -0.18
CA ILE A 88 -14.89 -0.39 -0.40
C ILE A 88 -14.47 -1.87 -0.42
N ARG A 89 -13.17 -2.16 -0.60
CA ARG A 89 -12.57 -3.47 -0.38
C ARG A 89 -11.72 -3.37 0.89
N PRO A 90 -12.20 -3.81 2.06
CA PRO A 90 -11.55 -3.52 3.35
C PRO A 90 -10.06 -3.91 3.44
N ARG A 91 -9.64 -4.96 2.70
CA ARG A 91 -8.22 -5.37 2.61
C ARG A 91 -7.31 -4.39 1.84
N ARG A 92 -7.88 -3.33 1.26
CA ARG A 92 -7.19 -2.26 0.54
C ARG A 92 -7.25 -0.90 1.26
N SER A 93 -7.80 -0.86 2.48
CA SER A 93 -7.74 0.33 3.33
C SER A 93 -6.32 0.51 3.88
N PHE A 94 -5.92 1.76 4.11
CA PHE A 94 -4.58 2.10 4.60
C PHE A 94 -4.55 3.46 5.29
N VAL A 95 -3.55 3.67 6.13
CA VAL A 95 -3.19 4.97 6.70
C VAL A 95 -1.83 5.37 6.17
N ALA A 96 -1.65 6.64 5.83
CA ALA A 96 -0.38 7.21 5.40
C ALA A 96 -0.08 8.53 6.12
N THR A 97 1.20 8.79 6.36
CA THR A 97 1.67 10.11 6.82
C THR A 97 2.39 10.78 5.67
N LEU A 98 1.94 11.98 5.31
CA LEU A 98 2.48 12.79 4.22
C LEU A 98 2.96 14.12 4.76
N GLU A 99 4.06 14.61 4.22
CA GLU A 99 4.60 15.94 4.47
C GLU A 99 4.84 16.67 3.15
N GLY A 100 4.72 18.00 3.15
CA GLY A 100 5.02 18.79 1.97
C GLY A 100 4.52 20.21 2.07
N THR A 101 4.06 20.74 0.95
CA THR A 101 3.77 22.17 0.82
C THR A 101 2.42 22.45 0.18
N LEU A 102 1.78 23.51 0.67
CA LEU A 102 0.69 24.23 0.02
C LEU A 102 1.17 25.63 -0.33
N ASN A 103 1.09 26.00 -1.60
CA ASN A 103 1.27 27.38 -2.02
C ASN A 103 -0.04 28.16 -1.81
N LEU A 104 -0.02 29.15 -0.93
CA LEU A 104 -1.19 29.93 -0.51
C LEU A 104 -1.68 30.91 -1.59
N VAL A 105 -0.86 31.20 -2.61
CA VAL A 105 -1.22 32.07 -3.74
C VAL A 105 -1.84 31.27 -4.88
N THR A 106 -1.23 30.16 -5.25
CA THR A 106 -1.70 29.34 -6.38
C THR A 106 -2.69 28.26 -5.96
N GLY A 107 -2.71 27.88 -4.68
CA GLY A 107 -3.46 26.75 -4.17
C GLY A 107 -2.87 25.38 -4.50
N ALA A 108 -1.68 25.33 -5.09
CA ALA A 108 -1.03 24.08 -5.46
C ALA A 108 -0.49 23.34 -4.22
N VAL A 109 -0.67 22.02 -4.19
CA VAL A 109 -0.20 21.13 -3.13
C VAL A 109 0.71 20.08 -3.73
N VAL A 110 1.86 19.86 -3.11
CA VAL A 110 2.73 18.71 -3.38
C VAL A 110 3.18 18.12 -2.06
N MET A 111 2.96 16.82 -1.87
CA MET A 111 3.34 16.11 -0.65
C MET A 111 3.89 14.73 -0.97
N ASP A 112 4.82 14.28 -0.13
CA ASP A 112 5.42 12.96 -0.19
C ASP A 112 5.28 12.29 1.18
N GLY A 113 5.30 10.97 1.21
CA GLY A 113 5.11 10.25 2.46
C GLY A 113 5.19 8.75 2.31
N VAL A 114 4.70 8.07 3.34
CA VAL A 114 4.69 6.62 3.41
C VAL A 114 3.39 6.09 3.96
N VAL A 115 2.98 4.92 3.48
CA VAL A 115 1.92 4.15 4.12
C VAL A 115 2.43 3.62 5.46
N THR A 116 1.77 4.01 6.54
CA THR A 116 2.13 3.67 7.93
C THR A 116 1.31 2.50 8.46
N GLU A 117 0.13 2.23 7.90
CA GLU A 117 -0.72 1.10 8.30
C GLU A 117 -1.50 0.50 7.11
N GLY A 118 -1.79 -0.80 7.17
CA GLY A 118 -2.72 -1.45 6.25
C GLY A 118 -2.12 -1.85 4.89
N TYR A 119 -2.91 -1.67 3.83
CA TYR A 119 -2.54 -2.10 2.47
C TYR A 119 -1.37 -1.31 1.92
N LEU A 120 -0.35 -2.00 1.40
CA LEU A 120 0.91 -1.42 0.92
C LEU A 120 1.74 -0.74 2.03
N LEU A 121 1.69 -1.25 3.26
CA LEU A 121 2.54 -0.79 4.37
C LEU A 121 4.01 -0.61 3.93
N GLY A 122 4.57 0.58 4.19
CA GLY A 122 5.93 0.97 3.83
C GLY A 122 6.10 1.52 2.42
N ALA A 123 5.06 1.47 1.58
CA ALA A 123 5.10 2.02 0.23
C ALA A 123 5.20 3.55 0.25
N GLN A 124 5.89 4.10 -0.75
CA GLN A 124 6.01 5.53 -0.94
C GLN A 124 4.73 6.12 -1.50
N VAL A 125 4.32 7.28 -1.00
CA VAL A 125 3.13 8.01 -1.44
C VAL A 125 3.56 9.35 -1.99
N HIS A 126 3.11 9.69 -3.18
CA HIS A 126 3.27 11.02 -3.78
C HIS A 126 1.90 11.61 -4.10
N GLU A 127 1.67 12.85 -3.69
CA GLU A 127 0.46 13.61 -3.91
C GLU A 127 0.72 14.89 -4.70
N GLU A 128 -0.12 15.15 -5.69
CA GLU A 128 -0.29 16.46 -6.29
C GLU A 128 -1.74 16.90 -6.16
N GLY A 129 -1.97 18.11 -5.66
CA GLY A 129 -3.29 18.64 -5.38
C GLY A 129 -3.46 20.11 -5.78
N GLN A 130 -4.71 20.55 -5.85
CA GLN A 130 -5.08 21.92 -6.16
C GLN A 130 -6.28 22.34 -5.32
N LEU A 131 -6.17 23.48 -4.66
CA LEU A 131 -7.31 24.17 -4.05
C LEU A 131 -8.25 24.63 -5.16
N ILE A 132 -9.50 24.17 -5.10
CA ILE A 132 -10.54 24.49 -6.08
C ILE A 132 -11.67 25.36 -5.50
N ASN A 133 -11.79 25.44 -4.18
CA ASN A 133 -12.66 26.39 -3.50
C ASN A 133 -12.09 26.71 -2.11
N ALA A 134 -11.73 27.96 -1.88
CA ALA A 134 -11.16 28.43 -0.62
C ALA A 134 -12.19 28.54 0.52
N GLU A 135 -13.47 28.79 0.21
CA GLU A 135 -14.54 29.00 1.20
C GLU A 135 -14.76 27.75 2.08
N ASN A 136 -14.60 26.57 1.50
CA ASN A 136 -14.76 25.29 2.20
C ASN A 136 -13.50 24.42 2.13
N SER A 137 -12.35 25.07 1.91
CA SER A 137 -11.04 24.40 1.87
C SER A 137 -11.05 23.14 0.99
N ARG A 138 -11.63 23.22 -0.21
CA ARG A 138 -11.83 22.05 -1.08
C ARG A 138 -10.68 21.84 -2.03
N PHE A 139 -10.14 20.63 -2.03
CA PHE A 139 -9.03 20.20 -2.86
C PHE A 139 -9.42 19.07 -3.81
N LYS A 140 -8.78 19.03 -4.97
CA LYS A 140 -8.77 17.88 -5.88
C LYS A 140 -7.34 17.59 -6.32
N GLY A 141 -7.06 16.32 -6.57
CA GLY A 141 -5.72 15.93 -6.98
C GLY A 141 -5.58 14.45 -7.29
N THR A 142 -4.34 14.01 -7.30
CA THR A 142 -3.93 12.62 -7.52
C THR A 142 -2.99 12.15 -6.42
N ILE A 143 -3.05 10.85 -6.16
CA ILE A 143 -2.07 10.14 -5.35
C ILE A 143 -1.50 8.98 -6.17
N GLU A 144 -0.20 8.80 -6.10
CA GLU A 144 0.52 7.62 -6.58
C GLU A 144 1.17 6.91 -5.39
N ILE A 145 0.95 5.59 -5.28
CA ILE A 145 1.59 4.73 -4.29
C ILE A 145 2.52 3.75 -5.00
N THR A 146 3.80 3.77 -4.61
CA THR A 146 4.84 2.89 -5.19
C THR A 146 5.33 1.90 -4.12
N PRO A 147 5.12 0.58 -4.32
CA PRO A 147 5.52 -0.48 -3.37
C PRO A 147 7.02 -0.63 -3.16
#